data_AF-A0A9W9ZD07-F1
#
_entry.id   AF-A0A9W9ZD07-F1
#
_cell.length_a   1.000
_cell.length_b   1.000
_cell.length_c   1.000
_cell.angle_alpha   90.00
_cell.angle_beta   90.00
_cell.angle_gamma   90.00
#
_symmetry.space_group_name_H-M   'P 1'
#
loop_
_entity.id
_entity.type
_entity.pdbx_description
1 polymer ?
#
loop_
_entity_poly.entity_id
_entity_poly.type
_entity_poly.pdbx_seq_one_letter_code
_entity_poly.pdbx_strand_id
1 'polypeptide(L)'
;MENTAAARSRILACKKILKTGLWNSWPHSTVLCCFIYRTYDKEDSQDLIFQQIYQNEAGREHPEPQMLKDRAFLSNFKAENAAYDIILVLNYSPCHLRADKLLVFIKNTKLYIQ
;
A
#
# COMPACT_ATOMS: atom_id res chain seq x y z
N MET A 1 8.59 -21.14 2.55
CA MET A 1 8.40 -21.08 1.09
C MET A 1 7.47 -19.92 0.79
N GLU A 2 7.93 -18.87 0.09
CA GLU A 2 7.06 -17.74 -0.26
C GLU A 2 5.84 -18.24 -1.04
N ASN A 3 4.65 -17.86 -0.59
CA ASN A 3 3.41 -18.16 -1.27
C ASN A 3 3.48 -17.60 -2.71
N THR A 4 3.50 -18.48 -3.71
CA THR A 4 3.70 -18.12 -5.12
C THR A 4 2.68 -17.10 -5.63
N ALA A 5 1.49 -17.03 -5.03
CA ALA A 5 0.48 -16.01 -5.36
C ALA A 5 0.90 -14.61 -4.89
N ALA A 6 1.41 -14.47 -3.66
CA ALA A 6 1.87 -13.19 -3.13
C ALA A 6 3.07 -12.66 -3.92
N ALA A 7 4.03 -13.52 -4.25
CA ALA A 7 5.18 -13.17 -5.10
C ALA A 7 4.73 -12.72 -6.51
N ARG A 8 3.80 -13.43 -7.15
CA ARG A 8 3.23 -13.04 -8.45
C ARG A 8 2.53 -11.68 -8.40
N SER A 9 1.79 -11.42 -7.32
CA SER A 9 1.12 -10.15 -7.09
C SER A 9 2.08 -8.97 -6.95
N ARG A 10 3.16 -9.13 -6.18
CA ARG A 10 4.21 -8.11 -6.08
C ARG A 10 4.87 -7.86 -7.43
N ILE A 11 5.18 -8.91 -8.19
CA ILE A 11 5.73 -8.80 -9.55
C ILE A 11 4.78 -8.03 -10.47
N LEU A 12 3.47 -8.27 -10.39
CA LEU A 12 2.47 -7.54 -11.18
C LEU A 12 2.43 -6.05 -10.81
N ALA A 13 2.48 -5.72 -9.52
CA ALA A 13 2.55 -4.34 -9.04
C ALA A 13 3.83 -3.63 -9.55
N CYS A 14 4.99 -4.25 -9.39
CA CYS A 14 6.25 -3.74 -9.92
C CYS A 14 6.18 -3.53 -11.43
N LYS A 15 5.62 -4.48 -12.20
CA LYS A 15 5.40 -4.31 -13.64
C LYS A 15 4.50 -3.11 -13.96
N LYS A 16 3.46 -2.86 -13.17
CA LYS A 16 2.56 -1.72 -13.39
C LYS A 16 3.27 -0.39 -13.10
N ILE A 17 4.03 -0.31 -12.00
CA ILE A 17 4.86 0.85 -11.63
C ILE A 17 5.91 1.12 -12.72
N LEU A 18 6.68 0.11 -13.13
CA LEU A 18 7.75 0.26 -14.13
C LEU A 18 7.21 0.71 -15.49
N LYS A 19 6.02 0.26 -15.90
CA LYS A 19 5.36 0.73 -17.13
C LYS A 19 5.02 2.23 -17.11
N THR A 20 4.91 2.84 -15.94
CA THR A 20 4.67 4.29 -15.84
C THR A 20 5.93 5.10 -16.20
N GLY A 21 7.13 4.52 -16.12
CA GLY A 21 8.40 5.20 -16.46
C GLY A 21 8.87 5.04 -17.91
N LEU A 22 8.13 4.32 -18.77
CA LEU A 22 8.50 4.05 -20.17
C LEU A 22 8.13 5.17 -21.16
N TRP A 23 7.74 6.34 -20.66
CA TRP A 23 7.22 7.44 -21.46
C TRP A 23 8.32 8.49 -21.71
N ASN A 24 8.21 9.23 -22.83
CA ASN A 24 9.14 10.33 -23.17
C ASN A 24 9.12 11.48 -22.14
N SER A 25 8.19 11.45 -21.19
CA SER A 25 8.09 12.33 -20.03
C SER A 25 7.57 11.55 -18.83
N TRP A 26 7.89 12.01 -17.62
CA TRP A 26 7.36 11.41 -16.40
C TRP A 26 5.83 11.50 -16.38
N PRO A 27 5.11 10.43 -16.02
CA PRO A 27 3.66 10.36 -16.07
C PRO A 27 3.06 11.34 -15.07
N HIS A 28 2.02 12.07 -15.47
CA HIS A 28 1.27 12.97 -14.56
C HIS A 28 0.33 12.20 -13.62
N SER A 29 0.36 10.87 -13.66
CA SER A 29 -0.37 9.97 -12.78
C SER A 29 0.55 9.31 -11.76
N THR A 30 0.08 9.28 -10.52
CA THR A 30 0.62 8.53 -9.41
C THR A 30 -0.16 7.21 -9.28
N VAL A 31 0.59 6.11 -9.22
CA VAL A 31 0.10 4.76 -8.96
C VAL A 31 0.63 4.32 -7.60
N LEU A 32 -0.28 3.84 -6.74
CA LEU A 32 0.02 3.24 -5.44
C LEU A 32 -0.46 1.79 -5.47
N CYS A 33 0.43 0.84 -5.21
CA CYS A 33 0.07 -0.54 -4.90
C CYS A 33 0.21 -0.74 -3.39
N CYS A 34 -0.90 -1.09 -2.73
CA CYS A 34 -0.95 -1.35 -1.31
C CYS A 34 -0.99 -2.86 -1.06
N PHE A 35 -0.18 -3.33 -0.11
CA PHE A 35 -0.21 -4.68 0.42
C PHE A 35 -0.31 -4.61 1.94
N ILE A 36 -1.15 -5.45 2.54
CA ILE A 36 -1.18 -5.65 4.00
C ILE A 36 -0.85 -7.11 4.27
N TYR A 37 0.18 -7.31 5.08
CA TYR A 37 0.52 -8.60 5.65
C TYR A 37 0.08 -8.62 7.11
N ARG A 38 -0.56 -9.71 7.53
CA ARG A 38 -0.70 -10.02 8.95
C ARG A 38 0.54 -10.79 9.39
N THR A 39 1.19 -10.32 10.44
CA THR A 39 2.34 -10.97 11.06
C THR A 39 1.90 -11.71 12.31
N TYR A 40 2.48 -12.90 12.54
CA TYR A 40 2.24 -13.70 13.73
C TYR A 40 3.54 -13.86 14.52
N ASP A 41 3.47 -13.68 15.84
CA ASP A 41 4.63 -13.67 16.76
C ASP A 41 5.49 -14.93 16.73
N LYS A 42 5.02 -16.04 16.15
CA LYS A 42 5.64 -17.36 16.38
C LYS A 42 6.47 -17.95 15.24
N GLU A 43 6.40 -17.50 13.99
CA GLU A 43 7.07 -18.23 12.89
C GLU A 43 7.53 -17.38 11.68
N ASP A 44 7.77 -16.07 11.82
CA ASP A 44 8.04 -15.18 10.66
C ASP A 44 7.03 -15.38 9.51
N SER A 45 5.85 -15.89 9.84
CA SER A 45 4.82 -16.22 8.88
C SER A 45 4.01 -14.97 8.62
N GLN A 46 3.98 -14.58 7.34
CA GLN A 46 3.27 -13.41 6.87
C GLN A 46 2.16 -13.84 5.93
N ASP A 47 0.92 -13.52 6.30
CA ASP A 47 -0.24 -13.76 5.44
C ASP A 47 -0.58 -12.48 4.70
N LEU A 48 -0.56 -12.53 3.36
CA LEU A 48 -1.10 -11.44 2.55
C LEU A 48 -2.63 -11.42 2.70
N ILE A 49 -3.15 -10.45 3.45
CA ILE A 49 -4.59 -10.33 3.73
C ILE A 49 -5.27 -9.28 2.85
N PHE A 50 -4.51 -8.36 2.26
CA PHE A 50 -5.07 -7.31 1.41
C PHE A 50 -4.09 -6.91 0.32
N GLN A 51 -4.63 -6.70 -0.88
CA GLN A 51 -3.91 -6.14 -2.01
C GLN A 51 -4.87 -5.29 -2.84
N GLN A 52 -4.48 -4.05 -3.10
CA GLN A 52 -5.24 -3.15 -3.96
C GLN A 52 -4.33 -2.16 -4.67
N ILE A 53 -4.72 -1.77 -5.88
CA ILE A 53 -4.04 -0.73 -6.66
C ILE A 53 -4.93 0.51 -6.69
N TYR A 54 -4.38 1.64 -6.29
CA TYR A 54 -4.98 2.97 -6.38
C TYR A 54 -4.21 3.79 -7.39
N GLN A 55 -4.92 4.65 -8.12
CA GLN A 55 -4.33 5.50 -9.13
C GLN A 55 -5.12 6.80 -9.20
N ASN A 56 -4.45 7.92 -9.40
CA ASN A 56 -5.14 9.14 -9.78
C ASN A 56 -5.28 9.20 -11.31
N GLU A 57 -6.39 9.76 -11.77
CA GLU A 57 -6.43 10.36 -13.10
C GLU A 57 -5.69 11.71 -13.02
N ALA A 58 -5.03 12.12 -14.10
CA ALA A 58 -4.20 13.32 -14.12
C ALA A 58 -4.96 14.54 -13.55
N GLY A 59 -4.42 15.15 -12.49
CA GLY A 59 -5.02 16.31 -11.81
C GLY A 59 -6.14 16.00 -10.79
N ARG A 60 -6.48 14.72 -10.57
CA ARG A 60 -7.45 14.29 -9.53
C ARG A 60 -6.76 13.95 -8.21
N GLU A 61 -7.59 13.60 -7.21
CA GLU A 61 -7.14 13.20 -5.86
C GLU A 61 -6.05 12.14 -5.94
N HIS A 62 -4.95 12.38 -5.22
CA HIS A 62 -3.82 11.46 -5.13
C HIS A 62 -4.27 10.08 -4.60
N PRO A 63 -3.54 9.00 -4.90
CA PRO A 63 -3.96 7.65 -4.52
C PRO A 63 -3.91 7.38 -3.00
N GLU A 64 -3.06 8.04 -2.21
CA GLU A 64 -2.97 7.78 -0.76
C GLU A 64 -4.28 8.17 -0.03
N PRO A 65 -4.89 9.35 -0.26
CA PRO A 65 -6.23 9.66 0.25
C PRO A 65 -7.32 8.70 -0.21
N GLN A 66 -7.25 8.19 -1.44
CA GLN A 66 -8.22 7.22 -1.93
C GLN A 66 -8.13 5.93 -1.10
N MET A 67 -6.90 5.43 -0.86
CA MET A 67 -6.63 4.29 0.00
C MET A 67 -7.11 4.52 1.43
N LEU A 68 -6.82 5.68 2.03
CA LEU A 68 -7.22 5.99 3.41
C LEU A 68 -8.74 6.14 3.61
N LYS A 69 -9.51 6.31 2.52
CA LYS A 69 -10.98 6.32 2.54
C LYS A 69 -11.60 4.97 2.17
N ASP A 70 -10.80 4.02 1.69
CA ASP A 70 -11.30 2.74 1.21
C ASP A 70 -11.73 1.86 2.39
N ARG A 71 -13.01 1.49 2.40
CA ARG A 71 -13.59 0.63 3.44
C ARG A 71 -12.95 -0.76 3.46
N ALA A 72 -12.57 -1.31 2.30
CA ALA A 72 -11.94 -2.61 2.22
C ALA A 72 -10.57 -2.57 2.90
N PHE A 73 -9.75 -1.55 2.59
CA PHE A 73 -8.48 -1.29 3.28
C PHE A 73 -8.68 -1.15 4.79
N LEU A 74 -9.56 -0.23 5.22
CA LEU A 74 -9.81 0.07 6.63
C LEU A 74 -10.37 -1.13 7.42
N SER A 75 -11.11 -2.03 6.77
CA SER A 75 -11.69 -3.20 7.43
C SER A 75 -10.66 -4.22 7.94
N ASN A 76 -9.42 -4.15 7.46
CA ASN A 76 -8.34 -5.08 7.86
C ASN A 76 -7.81 -4.84 9.28
N PHE A 77 -8.01 -3.64 9.85
CA PHE A 77 -7.41 -3.20 11.11
C PHE A 77 -8.34 -3.36 12.33
N LYS A 78 -9.27 -4.32 12.31
CA LYS A 78 -10.28 -4.51 13.36
C LYS A 78 -9.91 -5.53 14.45
N ALA A 79 -8.85 -6.32 14.26
CA ALA A 79 -8.49 -7.35 15.22
C ALA A 79 -7.57 -6.76 16.30
N GLU A 80 -8.02 -6.81 17.56
CA GLU A 80 -7.19 -6.48 18.71
C GLU A 80 -6.03 -7.51 18.79
N ASN A 81 -4.79 -7.03 18.90
CA ASN A 81 -3.56 -7.82 19.03
C ASN A 81 -3.01 -8.50 17.75
N ALA A 82 -3.40 -8.04 16.56
CA ALA A 82 -2.70 -8.43 15.33
C ALA A 82 -1.63 -7.39 14.95
N ALA A 83 -0.43 -7.86 14.64
CA ALA A 83 0.60 -7.04 14.01
C ALA A 83 0.42 -7.07 12.49
N TYR A 84 0.74 -5.95 11.84
CA TYR A 84 0.52 -5.77 10.41
C TYR A 84 1.69 -5.03 9.76
N ASP A 85 2.16 -5.54 8.63
CA ASP A 85 3.05 -4.81 7.74
C ASP A 85 2.25 -4.21 6.60
N ILE A 86 2.34 -2.89 6.42
CA ILE A 86 1.74 -2.18 5.30
C ILE A 86 2.84 -1.78 4.33
N ILE A 87 2.83 -2.35 3.13
CA ILE A 87 3.82 -2.04 2.08
C ILE A 87 3.12 -1.21 1.00
N LEU A 88 3.65 -0.01 0.79
CA LEU A 88 3.20 0.90 -0.27
C LEU A 88 4.27 0.98 -1.36
N VAL A 89 3.96 0.51 -2.56
CA VAL A 89 4.82 0.64 -3.74
C VAL A 89 4.27 1.74 -4.62
N LEU A 90 5.09 2.76 -4.90
CA LEU A 90 4.69 4.00 -5.54
C LEU A 90 5.65 4.39 -6.67
N ASN A 91 5.13 5.00 -7.74
CA ASN A 91 5.98 5.61 -8.77
C ASN A 91 6.43 7.04 -8.42
N TYR A 92 5.79 7.68 -7.44
CA TYR A 92 6.22 8.95 -6.85
C TYR A 92 6.16 8.88 -5.33
N SER A 93 7.12 9.49 -4.64
CA SER A 93 7.02 9.69 -3.21
C SER A 93 5.79 10.55 -2.86
N PRO A 94 5.08 10.27 -1.75
CA PRO A 94 4.00 11.13 -1.29
C PRO A 94 4.49 12.57 -1.07
N CYS A 95 3.70 13.56 -1.49
CA CYS A 95 4.01 14.95 -1.14
C CYS A 95 3.70 15.22 0.34
N HIS A 96 4.21 16.34 0.89
CA HIS A 96 4.12 16.63 2.34
C HIS A 96 2.69 16.48 2.90
N LEU A 97 1.67 17.03 2.23
CA LEU A 97 0.27 16.90 2.65
C LEU A 97 -0.26 15.46 2.70
N ARG A 98 0.31 14.55 1.89
CA ARG A 98 -0.08 13.14 1.86
C ARG A 98 0.72 12.32 2.86
N ALA A 99 2.00 12.64 3.03
CA ALA A 99 2.83 12.09 4.09
C ALA A 99 2.23 12.37 5.48
N ASP A 100 1.77 13.61 5.74
CA ASP A 100 1.11 13.96 7.00
C ASP A 100 -0.14 13.12 7.25
N LYS A 101 -0.95 12.87 6.21
CA LYS A 101 -2.15 12.04 6.32
C LYS A 101 -1.82 10.58 6.63
N LEU A 102 -0.79 10.04 5.99
CA LEU A 102 -0.29 8.69 6.29
C LEU A 102 0.21 8.60 7.73
N LEU A 103 0.94 9.62 8.20
CA LEU A 103 1.42 9.69 9.58
C LEU A 103 0.26 9.74 10.59
N VAL A 104 -0.75 10.56 10.33
CA VAL A 104 -1.96 10.62 11.16
C VAL A 104 -2.67 9.28 11.21
N PHE A 105 -2.79 8.60 10.06
CA PHE A 105 -3.36 7.26 9.99
C PHE A 105 -2.59 6.25 10.85
N ILE A 106 -1.27 6.22 10.75
CA ILE A 106 -0.42 5.29 11.52
C ILE A 106 -0.59 5.56 13.03
N LYS A 107 -0.54 6.82 13.45
CA LYS A 107 -0.71 7.23 14.85
C LYS A 107 -2.08 6.83 15.43
N ASN A 108 -3.14 6.99 14.63
CA ASN A 108 -4.51 6.70 15.09
C ASN A 108 -4.84 5.20 15.07
N THR A 109 -4.19 4.42 14.22
CA THR A 109 -4.46 2.99 14.06
C THR A 109 -3.76 2.13 15.13
N LYS A 110 -2.97 2.73 16.05
CA LYS A 110 -2.14 2.02 17.06
C LYS A 110 -1.33 0.87 16.45
N LEU A 111 -0.83 1.05 15.23
CA LEU A 111 0.02 0.05 14.57
C LEU A 111 1.37 0.05 15.28
N TYR A 112 1.82 -1.12 15.72
CA TYR A 112 3.20 -1.30 16.17
C TYR A 112 4.13 -1.11 14.97
N ILE A 113 5.02 -0.12 15.06
CA ILE A 113 6.08 0.10 14.07
C ILE A 113 7.33 -0.57 14.65
N GLN A 114 7.87 -1.57 13.95
CA GLN A 114 9.21 -2.12 14.21
C GLN A 114 10.24 -1.40 13.35
#